data_AF-A0A950Z0S2-F1
#
_entry.id   AF-A0A950Z0S2-F1
#
_cell.length_a   1.000
_cell.length_b   1.000
_cell.length_c   1.000
_cell.angle_alpha   90.00
_cell.angle_beta   90.00
_cell.angle_gamma   90.00
#
_symmetry.space_group_name_H-M   'P 1'
#
loop_
_entity.id
_entity.type
_entity.pdbx_description
1 polymer ?
#
loop_
_entity_poly.entity_id
_entity_poly.type
_entity_poly.pdbx_seq_one_letter_code
_entity_poly.pdbx_strand_id
1 'polypeptide(L)'
;VAAVMRDTGLTHGGFYKHFGSKDELMLESLREAFREIGDSLVGAAERSSNEAAWKGIVKAYLSAEYCDHADRGCPLPALGPELARADKRMRSHIFAELVKYKYRMLPFMPGQRTTDKERAFFVIFSTMVGAVEIARMLPNRAAQEKVLASARNFLLSSF
;
A
#
# COMPACT_ATOMS: atom_id res chain seq x y z
N VAL A 1 -15.17 -12.53 -11.02
CA VAL A 1 -16.06 -13.59 -10.48
C VAL A 1 -15.68 -14.95 -11.03
N ALA A 2 -15.87 -15.23 -12.33
CA ALA A 2 -15.52 -16.56 -12.89
C ALA A 2 -14.07 -16.99 -12.63
N ALA A 3 -13.09 -16.09 -12.82
CA ALA A 3 -11.69 -16.37 -12.47
C ALA A 3 -11.51 -16.66 -10.97
N VAL A 4 -11.97 -15.76 -10.10
CA VAL A 4 -11.92 -15.93 -8.63
C VAL A 4 -12.55 -17.25 -8.18
N MET A 5 -13.73 -17.61 -8.71
CA MET A 5 -14.42 -18.85 -8.33
C MET A 5 -13.66 -20.09 -8.81
N ARG A 6 -13.13 -20.07 -10.03
CA ARG A 6 -12.30 -21.15 -10.54
C ARG A 6 -11.05 -21.34 -9.68
N ASP A 7 -10.39 -20.24 -9.30
CA ASP A 7 -9.15 -20.28 -8.52
C ASP A 7 -9.41 -20.71 -7.07
N THR A 8 -10.63 -20.54 -6.54
CA THR A 8 -11.06 -21.07 -5.23
C THR A 8 -11.70 -22.47 -5.30
N GLY A 9 -11.81 -23.08 -6.48
CA GLY A 9 -12.49 -24.36 -6.68
C GLY A 9 -14.01 -24.32 -6.47
N LEU A 10 -14.60 -23.13 -6.44
CA LEU A 10 -16.04 -22.92 -6.25
C LEU A 10 -16.76 -22.74 -7.59
N THR A 11 -18.05 -23.09 -7.63
CA THR A 11 -18.91 -22.81 -8.79
C THR A 11 -19.30 -21.34 -8.82
N HIS A 12 -19.74 -20.82 -9.98
CA HIS A 12 -20.12 -19.41 -10.14
C HIS A 12 -21.24 -18.97 -9.16
N GLY A 13 -22.09 -19.90 -8.71
CA GLY A 13 -23.13 -19.65 -7.70
C GLY A 13 -22.60 -19.52 -6.26
N GLY A 14 -21.38 -20.01 -5.98
CA GLY A 14 -20.72 -19.84 -4.69
C GLY A 14 -20.37 -18.39 -4.37
N PHE A 15 -20.08 -17.58 -5.38
CA PHE A 15 -19.71 -16.16 -5.22
C PHE A 15 -20.75 -15.38 -4.42
N TYR A 16 -22.02 -15.50 -4.81
CA TYR A 16 -23.12 -14.73 -4.22
C TYR A 16 -23.54 -15.22 -2.84
N LYS A 17 -22.99 -16.33 -2.35
CA LYS A 17 -23.10 -16.72 -0.93
C LYS A 17 -22.15 -15.94 -0.03
N HIS A 18 -21.05 -15.43 -0.58
CA HIS A 18 -20.01 -14.73 0.18
C HIS A 18 -20.04 -13.22 -0.02
N PHE A 19 -20.40 -12.74 -1.22
CA PHE A 19 -20.45 -11.33 -1.56
C PHE A 19 -21.74 -11.00 -2.29
N GLY A 20 -22.43 -9.95 -1.89
CA GLY A 20 -23.60 -9.42 -2.57
C GLY A 20 -23.30 -8.77 -3.92
N SER A 21 -22.03 -8.39 -4.18
CA SER A 21 -21.61 -7.82 -5.46
C SER A 21 -20.11 -7.94 -5.73
N LYS A 22 -19.70 -7.67 -6.98
CA LYS A 22 -18.27 -7.54 -7.35
C LYS A 22 -17.59 -6.39 -6.61
N ASP A 23 -18.33 -5.30 -6.43
CA ASP A 23 -17.91 -4.10 -5.72
C ASP A 23 -17.62 -4.41 -4.25
N GLU A 24 -18.47 -5.21 -3.62
CA GLU A 24 -18.25 -5.67 -2.25
C GLU A 24 -16.99 -6.55 -2.14
N LEU A 25 -16.81 -7.52 -3.04
CA LEU A 25 -15.56 -8.30 -3.08
C LEU A 25 -14.34 -7.37 -3.24
N MET A 26 -14.40 -6.38 -4.14
CA MET A 26 -13.31 -5.45 -4.39
C MET A 26 -12.98 -4.64 -3.13
N LEU A 27 -13.99 -4.14 -2.42
CA LEU A 27 -13.80 -3.41 -1.17
C LEU A 27 -13.21 -4.26 -0.06
N GLU A 28 -13.69 -5.49 0.12
CA GLU A 28 -13.12 -6.41 1.11
C GLU A 28 -11.67 -6.77 0.75
N SER A 29 -11.36 -6.94 -0.54
CA SER A 29 -9.98 -7.20 -1.01
C SER A 29 -9.06 -6.01 -0.74
N LEU A 30 -9.52 -4.77 -0.97
CA LEU A 30 -8.74 -3.57 -0.66
C LEU A 30 -8.54 -3.41 0.85
N ARG A 31 -9.57 -3.67 1.65
CA ARG A 31 -9.48 -3.64 3.11
C ARG A 31 -8.46 -4.65 3.62
N GLU A 32 -8.49 -5.88 3.08
CA GLU A 32 -7.53 -6.93 3.38
C GLU A 32 -6.11 -6.48 3.03
N ALA A 33 -5.88 -6.02 1.80
CA ALA A 33 -4.57 -5.56 1.36
C ALA A 33 -4.01 -4.42 2.23
N PHE A 34 -4.84 -3.42 2.59
CA PHE A 34 -4.42 -2.34 3.50
C PHE A 34 -4.15 -2.83 4.92
N ARG A 35 -4.87 -3.86 5.39
CA ARG A 35 -4.59 -4.48 6.70
C ARG A 35 -3.23 -5.18 6.67
N GLU A 36 -3.00 -6.07 5.70
CA GLU A 36 -1.78 -6.86 5.59
C GLU A 36 -0.53 -5.98 5.45
N ILE A 37 -0.54 -5.01 4.54
CA ILE A 37 0.59 -4.08 4.40
C ILE A 37 0.77 -3.24 5.66
N GLY A 38 -0.33 -2.79 6.29
CA GLY A 38 -0.26 -2.09 7.57
C GLY A 38 0.38 -2.95 8.66
N ASP A 39 0.02 -4.23 8.77
CA ASP A 39 0.60 -5.17 9.75
C ASP A 39 2.10 -5.33 9.53
N SER A 40 2.51 -5.54 8.27
CA SER A 40 3.92 -5.67 7.91
C SER A 40 4.73 -4.42 8.27
N LEU A 41 4.23 -3.23 7.91
CA LEU A 41 4.93 -1.97 8.14
C LEU A 41 4.95 -1.56 9.62
N VAL A 42 3.88 -1.83 10.37
CA VAL A 42 3.88 -1.65 11.84
C VAL A 42 4.95 -2.54 12.47
N GLY A 43 5.01 -3.81 12.09
CA GLY A 43 6.06 -4.71 12.58
C GLY A 43 7.47 -4.24 12.21
N ALA A 44 7.67 -3.67 11.02
CA ALA A 44 8.94 -3.07 10.63
C ALA A 44 9.30 -1.83 11.47
N ALA A 45 8.30 -1.00 11.78
CA ALA A 45 8.45 0.17 12.62
C ALA A 45 8.86 -0.21 14.05
N GLU A 46 8.20 -1.21 14.64
CA GLU A 46 8.46 -1.71 16.00
C GLU A 46 9.83 -2.36 16.15
N ARG A 47 10.33 -3.03 15.10
CA ARG A 47 11.68 -3.62 15.09
C ARG A 47 12.81 -2.60 14.94
N SER A 48 12.51 -1.32 14.70
CA SER A 48 13.52 -0.27 14.45
C SER A 48 14.13 0.28 15.75
N SER A 49 14.63 -0.59 16.64
CA SER A 49 15.01 -0.25 18.03
C SER A 49 16.07 0.86 18.19
N ASN A 50 16.84 1.17 17.14
CA ASN A 50 17.91 2.17 17.16
C ASN A 50 17.70 3.33 16.16
N GLU A 51 16.54 3.39 15.49
CA GLU A 51 16.22 4.41 14.49
C GLU A 51 14.79 4.92 14.68
N ALA A 52 14.48 6.10 14.13
CA ALA A 52 13.11 6.57 14.10
C ALA A 52 12.20 5.58 13.35
N ALA A 53 11.06 5.20 13.93
CA ALA A 53 10.21 4.11 13.46
C ALA A 53 9.78 4.22 11.97
N TRP A 54 9.54 5.44 11.47
CA TRP A 54 9.26 5.68 10.04
C TRP A 54 10.38 5.24 9.10
N LYS A 55 11.64 5.23 9.54
CA LYS A 55 12.77 4.75 8.72
C LYS A 55 12.64 3.25 8.43
N GLY A 56 12.18 2.47 9.42
CA GLY A 56 11.85 1.06 9.24
C GLY A 56 10.76 0.84 8.20
N ILE A 57 9.71 1.67 8.25
CA ILE A 57 8.61 1.65 7.26
C ILE A 57 9.14 1.92 5.85
N VAL A 58 9.94 2.99 5.68
CA VAL A 58 10.52 3.36 4.38
C VAL A 58 11.41 2.25 3.82
N LYS A 59 12.28 1.67 4.66
CA LYS A 59 13.18 0.57 4.26
C LYS A 59 12.40 -0.69 3.86
N ALA A 60 11.34 -1.03 4.60
CA ALA A 60 10.52 -2.20 4.31
C ALA A 60 9.70 -2.03 3.03
N TYR A 61 9.05 -0.87 2.85
CA TYR A 61 8.19 -0.59 1.69
C TYR A 61 8.99 -0.50 0.39
N LEU A 62 10.12 0.22 0.40
CA LEU A 62 10.99 0.39 -0.77
C LEU A 62 11.97 -0.78 -0.89
N SER A 63 11.43 -1.98 -1.03
CA SER A 63 12.16 -3.23 -1.18
C SER A 63 11.81 -3.91 -2.50
N ALA A 64 12.68 -4.81 -2.95
CA ALA A 64 12.44 -5.60 -4.14
C ALA A 64 11.22 -6.52 -4.03
N GLU A 65 10.94 -7.06 -2.83
CA GLU A 65 9.76 -7.90 -2.57
C GLU A 65 8.47 -7.20 -3.03
N TYR A 66 8.25 -5.95 -2.60
CA TYR A 66 7.07 -5.19 -3.01
C TYR A 66 7.14 -4.70 -4.46
N CYS A 67 8.32 -4.61 -5.06
CA CYS A 67 8.44 -4.34 -6.49
C CYS A 67 8.01 -5.55 -7.32
N ASP A 68 8.51 -6.74 -6.98
CA ASP A 68 8.38 -7.98 -7.75
C ASP A 68 6.99 -8.62 -7.61
N HIS A 69 6.30 -8.39 -6.49
CA HIS A 69 5.00 -8.97 -6.18
C HIS A 69 3.88 -7.92 -6.19
N ALA A 70 3.30 -7.66 -7.36
CA ALA A 70 2.19 -6.71 -7.51
C ALA A 70 0.89 -7.16 -6.81
N ASP A 71 0.76 -8.46 -6.57
CA ASP A 71 -0.29 -9.12 -5.82
C ASP A 71 -0.12 -8.99 -4.29
N ARG A 72 1.02 -8.50 -3.82
CA ARG A 72 1.34 -8.35 -2.39
C ARG A 72 1.56 -6.90 -2.00
N GLY A 73 1.16 -6.58 -0.77
CA GLY A 73 1.43 -5.28 -0.16
C GLY A 73 0.43 -4.21 -0.54
N CYS A 74 0.90 -2.98 -0.73
CA CYS A 74 0.03 -1.84 -0.99
C CYS A 74 -0.66 -1.99 -2.37
N PRO A 75 -1.98 -1.85 -2.47
CA PRO A 75 -2.68 -1.96 -3.75
C PRO A 75 -2.49 -0.73 -4.64
N LEU A 76 -2.06 0.42 -4.09
CA LEU A 76 -2.02 1.69 -4.82
C LEU A 76 -1.04 1.72 -6.01
N PRO A 77 0.19 1.18 -5.94
CA PRO A 77 1.08 1.16 -7.09
C PRO A 77 0.56 0.32 -8.27
N ALA A 78 -0.43 -0.55 -8.05
CA ALA A 78 -1.03 -1.38 -9.10
C ALA A 78 -2.40 -0.86 -9.56
N LEU A 79 -3.21 -0.29 -8.66
CA LEU A 79 -4.63 0.02 -8.90
C LEU A 79 -4.98 1.50 -8.73
N GLY A 80 -4.01 2.36 -8.39
CA GLY A 80 -4.26 3.78 -8.11
C GLY A 80 -5.11 4.50 -9.19
N PRO A 81 -4.75 4.41 -10.48
CA PRO A 81 -5.52 5.01 -11.57
C PRO A 81 -6.95 4.46 -11.71
N GLU A 82 -7.15 3.16 -11.52
CA GLU A 82 -8.45 2.49 -11.59
C GLU A 82 -9.34 2.92 -10.42
N LEU A 83 -8.79 2.95 -9.21
CA LEU A 83 -9.49 3.39 -8.00
C LEU A 83 -9.94 4.85 -8.11
N ALA A 84 -9.14 5.71 -8.76
CA ALA A 84 -9.50 7.11 -9.00
C ALA A 84 -10.69 7.29 -9.97
N ARG A 85 -10.85 6.35 -10.92
CA ARG A 85 -11.93 6.33 -11.93
C ARG A 85 -13.19 5.59 -11.48
N ALA A 86 -13.17 4.94 -10.31
CA ALA A 86 -14.35 4.32 -9.74
C ALA A 86 -15.49 5.35 -9.54
N ASP A 87 -16.74 4.87 -9.53
CA ASP A 87 -17.89 5.74 -9.31
C ASP A 87 -17.83 6.43 -7.93
N LYS A 88 -18.66 7.46 -7.74
CA LYS A 88 -18.64 8.30 -6.54
C LYS A 88 -18.84 7.48 -5.26
N ARG A 89 -19.73 6.48 -5.27
CA ARG A 89 -20.05 5.66 -4.09
C ARG A 89 -18.86 4.77 -3.75
N MET A 90 -18.33 4.05 -4.73
CA MET A 90 -17.17 3.19 -4.56
C MET A 90 -15.95 3.99 -4.07
N ARG A 91 -15.69 5.15 -4.67
CA ARG A 91 -14.58 6.03 -4.28
C ARG A 91 -14.68 6.51 -2.84
N SER A 92 -15.88 6.78 -2.32
CA SER A 92 -16.08 7.12 -0.91
C SER A 92 -15.69 5.98 0.03
N HIS A 93 -15.99 4.73 -0.33
CA HIS A 93 -15.58 3.56 0.45
C HIS A 93 -14.06 3.33 0.41
N ILE A 94 -13.45 3.44 -0.78
CA ILE A 94 -11.99 3.34 -0.94
C ILE A 94 -11.29 4.41 -0.09
N PHE A 95 -11.79 5.65 -0.13
CA PHE A 95 -11.25 6.74 0.68
C PHE A 95 -11.33 6.45 2.18
N ALA A 96 -12.41 5.84 2.66
CA ALA A 96 -12.54 5.47 4.07
C ALA A 96 -11.46 4.47 4.51
N GLU A 97 -11.13 3.47 3.67
CA GLU A 97 -10.07 2.50 3.97
C GLU A 97 -8.67 3.17 3.94
N LEU A 98 -8.41 4.09 3.00
CA LEU A 98 -7.19 4.89 2.97
C LEU A 98 -7.02 5.76 4.22
N VAL A 99 -8.11 6.35 4.71
CA VAL A 99 -8.10 7.16 5.93
C VAL A 99 -7.77 6.30 7.15
N LYS A 100 -8.35 5.09 7.27
CA LYS A 100 -8.01 4.14 8.35
C LYS A 100 -6.53 3.76 8.28
N TYR A 101 -6.03 3.44 7.10
CA TYR A 101 -4.61 3.14 6.88
C TYR A 101 -3.72 4.31 7.29
N LYS A 102 -4.07 5.56 6.92
CA LYS A 102 -3.34 6.76 7.37
C LYS A 102 -3.28 6.82 8.90
N TYR A 103 -4.42 6.72 9.59
CA TYR A 103 -4.47 6.82 11.05
C TYR A 103 -3.65 5.75 11.75
N ARG A 104 -3.59 4.56 11.16
CA ARG A 104 -2.74 3.47 11.64
C ARG A 104 -1.25 3.79 11.52
N MET A 105 -0.83 4.45 10.44
CA MET A 105 0.58 4.77 10.20
C MET A 105 1.05 6.05 10.88
N LEU A 106 0.15 7.00 11.15
CA LEU A 106 0.47 8.32 11.71
C LEU A 106 1.33 8.29 12.98
N PRO A 107 1.13 7.39 13.97
CA PRO A 107 1.94 7.36 15.19
C PRO A 107 3.44 7.26 14.94
N PHE A 108 3.84 6.56 13.87
CA PHE A 108 5.23 6.27 13.53
C PHE A 108 5.91 7.39 12.71
N MET A 109 5.13 8.30 12.13
CA MET A 109 5.64 9.34 11.23
C MET A 109 6.46 10.40 11.99
N PRO A 110 7.46 11.01 11.33
CA PRO A 110 8.25 12.07 11.95
C PRO A 110 7.42 13.34 12.16
N GLY A 111 7.78 14.11 13.18
CA GLY A 111 7.10 15.35 13.56
C GLY A 111 6.58 15.33 14.99
N GLN A 112 6.48 16.52 15.59
CA GLN A 112 6.03 16.69 16.97
C GLN A 112 4.51 16.85 17.06
N ARG A 113 3.92 17.65 16.16
CA ARG A 113 2.47 17.89 16.13
C ARG A 113 1.80 16.93 15.15
N THR A 114 0.52 16.66 15.36
CA THR A 114 -0.30 15.86 14.45
C THR A 114 -0.22 16.37 13.01
N THR A 115 -0.26 17.68 12.79
CA THR A 115 -0.16 18.30 11.46
C THR A 115 1.18 18.03 10.78
N ASP A 116 2.28 17.97 11.55
CA ASP A 116 3.61 17.69 11.03
C ASP A 116 3.70 16.22 10.60
N LYS A 117 3.16 15.31 11.43
CA LYS A 117 3.06 13.88 11.13
C LYS A 117 2.19 13.59 9.91
N GLU A 118 1.08 14.31 9.76
CA GLU A 118 0.21 14.21 8.58
C GLU A 118 0.92 14.68 7.31
N ARG A 119 1.62 15.82 7.37
CA ARG A 119 2.43 16.28 6.23
C ARG A 119 3.50 15.25 5.88
N ALA A 120 4.23 14.74 6.88
CA ALA A 120 5.24 13.72 6.66
C ALA A 120 4.66 12.43 6.06
N PHE A 121 3.50 11.96 6.56
CA PHE A 121 2.79 10.82 6.00
C PHE A 121 2.53 11.01 4.51
N PHE A 122 1.94 12.13 4.11
CA PHE A 122 1.61 12.35 2.70
C PHE A 122 2.86 12.37 1.81
N VAL A 123 3.95 13.01 2.25
CA VAL A 123 5.21 13.04 1.49
C VAL A 123 5.84 11.66 1.40
N ILE A 124 6.01 10.97 2.53
CA ILE A 124 6.63 9.65 2.59
C ILE A 124 5.80 8.64 1.79
N PHE A 125 4.49 8.56 2.06
CA PHE A 125 3.62 7.58 1.44
C PHE A 125 3.48 7.78 -0.08
N SER A 126 3.28 9.01 -0.55
CA SER A 126 3.21 9.27 -2.00
C SER A 126 4.52 8.95 -2.72
N THR A 127 5.66 9.30 -2.11
CA THR A 127 6.99 8.96 -2.66
C THR A 127 7.20 7.45 -2.72
N MET A 128 6.82 6.73 -1.67
CA MET A 128 6.92 5.27 -1.62
C MET A 128 6.06 4.60 -2.68
N VAL A 129 4.78 5.00 -2.80
CA VAL A 129 3.84 4.47 -3.79
C VAL A 129 4.36 4.72 -5.22
N GLY A 130 4.73 5.96 -5.53
CA GLY A 130 5.20 6.33 -6.87
C GLY A 130 6.54 5.69 -7.24
N ALA A 131 7.45 5.52 -6.29
CA ALA A 131 8.73 4.86 -6.55
C ALA A 131 8.54 3.38 -6.91
N VAL A 132 7.64 2.66 -6.22
CA VAL A 132 7.31 1.26 -6.55
C VAL A 132 6.61 1.17 -7.90
N GLU A 133 5.63 2.06 -8.17
CA GLU A 133 4.94 2.12 -9.46
C GLU A 133 5.93 2.32 -10.62
N ILE A 134 6.85 3.29 -10.49
CA ILE A 134 7.90 3.54 -11.48
C ILE A 134 8.83 2.35 -11.62
N ALA A 135 9.32 1.80 -10.50
CA ALA A 135 10.24 0.66 -10.52
C ALA A 135 9.66 -0.52 -11.31
N ARG A 136 8.39 -0.88 -11.09
CA ARG A 136 7.72 -1.99 -11.79
C ARG A 136 7.70 -1.86 -13.32
N MET A 137 7.76 -0.64 -13.85
CA MET A 137 7.80 -0.41 -15.30
C MET A 137 9.20 -0.58 -15.91
N LEU A 138 10.24 -0.71 -15.09
CA LEU A 138 11.63 -0.74 -15.57
C LEU A 138 12.04 -2.14 -16.02
N PRO A 139 12.85 -2.24 -17.08
CA PRO A 139 13.08 -3.49 -17.80
C PRO A 139 14.03 -4.47 -17.10
N ASN A 140 14.75 -4.03 -16.08
CA ASN A 140 15.73 -4.87 -15.39
C ASN A 140 15.90 -4.49 -13.90
N ARG A 141 16.41 -5.46 -13.14
CA ARG A 141 16.58 -5.37 -11.69
C ARG A 141 17.49 -4.22 -11.23
N ALA A 142 18.52 -3.88 -12.01
CA ALA A 142 19.43 -2.79 -11.66
C ALA A 142 18.73 -1.42 -11.74
N ALA A 143 17.91 -1.22 -12.78
CA ALA A 143 17.13 0.00 -12.94
C ALA A 143 16.04 0.12 -11.87
N GLN A 144 15.35 -0.97 -11.55
CA GLN A 144 14.38 -1.07 -10.45
C GLN A 144 15.01 -0.68 -9.11
N GLU A 145 16.12 -1.34 -8.73
CA GLU A 145 16.81 -1.05 -7.47
C GLU A 145 17.31 0.39 -7.41
N LYS A 146 17.77 0.95 -8.53
CA LYS A 146 18.22 2.34 -8.59
C LYS A 146 17.09 3.31 -8.19
N VAL A 147 15.87 3.13 -8.69
CA VAL A 147 14.73 3.98 -8.32
C VAL A 147 14.35 3.80 -6.86
N LEU A 148 14.21 2.55 -6.40
CA LEU A 148 13.84 2.24 -5.01
C LEU A 148 14.86 2.79 -4.02
N ALA A 149 16.15 2.57 -4.29
CA ALA A 149 17.25 3.07 -3.47
C ALA A 149 17.34 4.60 -3.48
N SER A 150 17.09 5.25 -4.62
CA SER A 150 17.12 6.72 -4.70
C SER A 150 16.01 7.34 -3.86
N ALA A 151 14.78 6.84 -3.98
CA ALA A 151 13.65 7.30 -3.17
C ALA A 151 13.90 7.03 -1.67
N ARG A 152 14.39 5.83 -1.33
CA ARG A 152 14.72 5.43 0.04
C ARG A 152 15.76 6.37 0.65
N ASN A 153 16.88 6.57 -0.03
CA ASN A 153 17.96 7.43 0.46
C ASN A 153 17.52 8.88 0.61
N PHE A 154 16.75 9.40 -0.36
CA PHE A 154 16.19 10.75 -0.28
C PHE A 154 15.31 10.91 0.95
N LEU A 155 14.31 10.04 1.15
CA LEU A 155 13.41 10.10 2.29
C LEU A 155 14.16 9.99 3.63
N LEU A 156 15.12 9.07 3.75
CA LEU A 156 15.88 8.85 4.97
C LEU A 156 16.79 10.04 5.37
N SER A 157 17.06 10.95 4.44
CA SER A 157 17.87 12.17 4.65
C SER A 157 17.05 13.46 4.76
N SER A 158 15.75 13.42 4.48
CA SER A 158 14.90 14.61 4.32
C SER A 158 14.09 15.00 5.56
N PHE A 159 14.19 14.23 6.64
CA PHE A 159 13.49 14.43 7.93
C PHE A 159 14.46 14.17 9.09
#